data_AF-A0A822BC48-F1
#
_entry.id   AF-A0A822BC48-F1
#
_cell.length_a   1.000
_cell.length_b   1.000
_cell.length_c   1.000
_cell.angle_alpha   90.00
_cell.angle_beta   90.00
_cell.angle_gamma   90.00
#
_symmetry.space_group_name_H-M   'P 1'
#
loop_
_entity.id
_entity.type
_entity.pdbx_description
1 polymer ?
#
loop_
_entity_poly.entity_id
_entity_poly.type
_entity_poly.pdbx_seq_one_letter_code
_entity_poly.pdbx_strand_id
1 'polypeptide(L)'
;FLGAFIAAGLVFGTYFDAINQFDHGVRKVTGVEATAGIFGTLPAQGVSQISLFFDQVLSTALLLIALCSLSNKRNKLVANAQIPIAVGFMITAIGVAFGYNCGFPINPARDFGPRLFTLCVGYGSEVFSVGNYYFWIPIVGPIFGGLIGTWVYHGYSKLMKVHIGEDDREIARARYQVDLQNITRM
;
A
#
# COMPACT_ATOMS: atom_id res chain seq x y z
N PHE A 1 7.44 -7.20 -4.41
CA PHE A 1 8.08 -6.67 -5.63
C PHE A 1 7.93 -7.63 -6.81
N LEU A 2 8.53 -8.83 -6.81
CA LEU A 2 8.45 -9.78 -7.92
C LEU A 2 7.01 -10.10 -8.37
N GLY A 3 6.09 -10.33 -7.43
CA GLY A 3 4.68 -10.57 -7.77
C GLY A 3 4.03 -9.43 -8.55
N ALA A 4 4.33 -8.17 -8.21
CA ALA A 4 3.80 -7.01 -8.94
C ALA A 4 4.43 -6.85 -10.33
N PHE A 5 5.72 -7.18 -10.47
CA PHE A 5 6.39 -7.24 -11.77
C PHE A 5 5.74 -8.30 -12.69
N ILE A 6 5.52 -9.51 -12.18
CA ILE A 6 4.88 -10.59 -12.94
C ILE A 6 3.43 -10.21 -13.28
N ALA A 7 2.69 -9.64 -12.33
CA ALA A 7 1.32 -9.17 -12.57
C ALA A 7 1.27 -8.10 -13.68
N ALA A 8 2.24 -7.18 -13.73
CA ALA A 8 2.36 -6.23 -14.83
C ALA A 8 2.56 -6.92 -16.19
N GLY A 9 3.40 -7.97 -16.23
CA GLY A 9 3.57 -8.81 -17.42
C GLY A 9 2.30 -9.52 -17.86
N LEU A 10 1.52 -10.06 -16.92
CA LEU A 10 0.23 -10.67 -17.20
C LEU A 10 -0.76 -9.65 -17.76
N VAL A 11 -0.89 -8.48 -17.13
CA VAL A 11 -1.75 -7.39 -17.61
C VAL A 11 -1.32 -6.93 -19.01
N PHE A 12 -0.02 -6.76 -19.25
CA PHE A 12 0.50 -6.39 -20.56
C PHE A 12 0.16 -7.43 -21.63
N GLY A 13 0.34 -8.73 -21.32
CA GLY A 13 -0.02 -9.81 -22.23
C GLY A 13 -1.53 -9.87 -22.51
N THR A 14 -2.36 -9.71 -21.48
CA THR A 14 -3.83 -9.68 -21.62
C THR A 14 -4.32 -8.52 -22.47
N TYR A 15 -3.71 -7.34 -22.32
CA TYR A 15 -4.11 -6.12 -23.04
C TYR A 15 -3.20 -5.80 -24.24
N PHE A 16 -2.40 -6.76 -24.73
CA PHE A 16 -1.37 -6.50 -25.73
C PHE A 16 -1.93 -5.80 -26.97
N ASP A 17 -2.97 -6.36 -27.59
CA ASP A 17 -3.57 -5.80 -28.80
C ASP A 17 -4.22 -4.43 -28.55
N ALA A 18 -4.92 -4.28 -27.41
CA ALA A 18 -5.57 -3.01 -27.04
C ALA A 18 -4.54 -1.89 -26.81
N ILE A 19 -3.42 -2.20 -26.16
CA ILE A 19 -2.34 -1.24 -25.94
C ILE A 19 -1.70 -0.87 -27.28
N ASN A 20 -1.36 -1.85 -28.13
CA ASN A 20 -0.79 -1.60 -29.46
C ASN A 20 -1.70 -0.77 -30.36
N GLN A 21 -3.02 -1.02 -30.30
CA GLN A 21 -3.99 -0.26 -31.07
C GLN A 21 -4.05 1.20 -30.63
N PHE A 22 -3.94 1.47 -29.32
CA PHE A 22 -4.02 2.81 -28.76
C PHE A 22 -2.72 3.60 -28.89
N ASP A 23 -1.56 2.97 -28.65
CA ASP A 23 -0.24 3.63 -28.68
C ASP A 23 0.48 3.50 -30.03
N HIS A 24 -0.18 2.90 -31.02
CA HIS A 24 0.33 2.63 -32.37
C HIS A 24 1.65 1.82 -32.36
N GLY A 25 1.82 0.97 -31.34
CA GLY A 25 3.02 0.16 -31.13
C GLY A 25 4.17 0.90 -30.47
N VAL A 26 4.03 2.21 -30.21
CA VAL A 26 5.07 3.06 -29.63
C VAL A 26 4.80 3.29 -28.15
N ARG A 27 5.65 2.74 -27.29
CA ARG A 27 5.47 2.82 -25.83
C ARG A 27 5.79 4.21 -25.30
N LYS A 28 4.75 4.98 -24.98
CA LYS A 28 4.86 6.37 -24.49
C LYS A 28 4.61 6.45 -22.99
N VAL A 29 5.46 7.22 -22.29
CA VAL A 29 5.33 7.48 -20.85
C VAL A 29 4.40 8.66 -20.58
N THR A 30 4.47 9.70 -21.42
CA THR A 30 3.68 10.92 -21.31
C THR A 30 3.04 11.28 -22.65
N GLY A 31 2.04 12.17 -22.63
CA GLY A 31 1.28 12.57 -23.82
C GLY A 31 -0.07 11.88 -23.96
N VAL A 32 -0.78 12.18 -25.06
CA VAL A 32 -2.17 11.75 -25.29
C VAL A 32 -2.30 10.23 -25.44
N GLU A 33 -1.28 9.60 -26.02
CA GLU A 33 -1.22 8.16 -26.29
C GLU A 33 -0.37 7.42 -25.24
N ALA A 34 -0.15 8.03 -24.07
CA ALA A 34 0.65 7.44 -23.00
C ALA A 34 -0.04 6.23 -22.37
N THR A 35 0.69 5.13 -22.27
CA THR A 35 0.19 3.86 -21.70
C THR A 35 0.99 3.38 -20.48
N ALA A 36 2.11 4.03 -20.13
CA ALA A 36 2.92 3.66 -18.97
C ALA A 36 2.15 3.76 -17.64
N GLY A 37 1.18 4.67 -17.57
CA GLY A 37 0.31 4.90 -16.40
C GLY A 37 -0.59 3.70 -16.02
N ILE A 38 -0.74 2.71 -16.91
CA ILE A 38 -1.45 1.46 -16.62
C ILE A 38 -0.69 0.65 -15.55
N PHE A 39 0.65 0.69 -15.60
CA PHE A 39 1.51 -0.18 -14.81
C PHE A 39 2.03 0.51 -13.55
N GLY A 40 2.58 1.71 -13.69
CA GLY A 40 3.10 2.52 -12.59
C GLY A 40 2.34 3.84 -12.49
N THR A 41 2.46 4.51 -11.35
CA THR A 41 1.81 5.81 -11.17
C THR A 41 2.66 6.93 -11.76
N LEU A 42 2.01 8.00 -12.22
CA LEU A 42 2.68 9.19 -12.74
C LEU A 42 2.13 10.41 -12.00
N PRO A 43 2.95 11.43 -11.74
CA PRO A 43 2.48 12.62 -11.08
C PRO A 43 1.59 13.42 -12.01
N ALA A 44 0.53 14.03 -11.47
CA ALA A 44 -0.28 14.99 -12.21
C ALA A 44 0.56 16.21 -12.60
N GLN A 45 0.25 16.78 -13.77
CA GLN A 45 0.96 17.97 -14.26
C GLN A 45 0.76 19.16 -13.32
N GLY A 46 1.84 19.87 -13.01
CA GLY A 46 1.82 21.06 -12.15
C GLY A 46 1.83 20.78 -10.65
N VAL A 47 1.77 19.52 -10.20
CA VAL A 47 1.85 19.18 -8.78
C VAL A 47 3.31 19.10 -8.32
N SER A 48 3.64 19.79 -7.24
CA SER A 48 5.01 19.86 -6.73
C SER A 48 5.46 18.54 -6.09
N GLN A 49 6.75 18.22 -6.18
CA GLN A 49 7.38 17.06 -5.51
C GLN A 49 7.08 17.00 -4.00
N ILE A 50 7.05 18.16 -3.33
CA ILE A 50 6.74 18.25 -1.90
C ILE A 50 5.29 17.82 -1.65
N SER A 51 4.34 18.34 -2.44
CA SER A 51 2.92 17.97 -2.34
C SER A 51 2.72 16.47 -2.58
N LEU A 52 3.40 15.91 -3.59
CA LEU A 52 3.38 14.47 -3.89
C LEU A 52 3.93 13.62 -2.75
N PHE A 53 5.02 14.06 -2.13
CA PHE A 53 5.59 13.36 -1.00
C PHE A 53 4.63 13.36 0.21
N PHE A 54 4.07 14.52 0.56
CA PHE A 54 3.10 14.62 1.66
C PHE A 54 1.82 13.83 1.38
N ASP A 55 1.35 13.84 0.13
CA ASP A 55 0.22 13.03 -0.32
C ASP A 55 0.46 11.55 -0.04
N GLN A 56 1.64 11.02 -0.40
CA GLN A 56 1.99 9.62 -0.16
C GLN A 56 2.21 9.27 1.31
N VAL A 57 2.78 10.19 2.10
CA VAL A 57 2.91 10.01 3.55
C VAL A 57 1.54 9.96 4.21
N LEU A 58 0.67 10.93 3.92
CA LEU A 58 -0.64 11.05 4.57
C LEU A 58 -1.58 9.90 4.19
N SER A 59 -1.73 9.63 2.89
CA SER A 59 -2.60 8.55 2.41
C SER A 59 -2.17 7.18 2.93
N THR A 60 -0.86 6.92 2.99
CA THR A 60 -0.34 5.67 3.56
C THR A 60 -0.50 5.63 5.08
N ALA A 61 -0.32 6.74 5.79
CA ALA A 61 -0.57 6.78 7.24
C ALA A 61 -2.03 6.45 7.58
N LEU A 62 -2.98 7.00 6.82
CA LEU A 62 -4.41 6.68 6.97
C LEU A 62 -4.69 5.20 6.69
N LEU A 63 -4.10 4.64 5.63
CA LEU A 63 -4.19 3.20 5.35
C LEU A 63 -3.70 2.38 6.54
N LEU A 64 -2.52 2.68 7.08
CA LEU A 64 -1.92 1.88 8.15
C LEU A 64 -2.65 2.02 9.49
N ILE A 65 -3.20 3.21 9.79
CA ILE A 65 -4.09 3.38 10.95
C ILE A 65 -5.32 2.48 10.81
N ALA A 66 -5.96 2.48 9.64
CA ALA A 66 -7.12 1.65 9.37
C ALA A 66 -6.78 0.15 9.43
N LEU A 67 -5.67 -0.28 8.82
CA LEU A 67 -5.23 -1.67 8.84
C LEU A 67 -4.92 -2.15 10.26
N CYS A 68 -4.24 -1.34 11.08
CA CYS A 68 -3.99 -1.67 12.48
C CYS A 68 -5.31 -1.77 13.26
N SER A 69 -6.24 -0.84 13.02
CA SER A 69 -7.57 -0.83 13.65
C SER A 69 -8.40 -2.06 13.30
N LEU A 70 -8.45 -2.43 12.02
CA LEU A 70 -9.20 -3.59 11.52
C LEU A 70 -8.57 -4.93 11.95
N SER A 71 -7.24 -4.97 12.06
CA SER A 71 -6.52 -6.20 12.46
C SER A 71 -6.47 -6.39 13.99
N ASN A 72 -6.87 -5.39 14.76
CA ASN A 72 -6.91 -5.50 16.22
C ASN A 72 -8.08 -6.39 16.66
N LYS A 73 -7.77 -7.57 17.19
CA LYS A 73 -8.76 -8.56 17.66
C LYS A 73 -9.73 -8.03 18.71
N ARG A 74 -9.38 -6.94 19.41
CA ARG A 74 -10.25 -6.29 20.41
C ARG A 74 -11.25 -5.34 19.78
N ASN A 75 -10.97 -4.87 18.57
CA ASN A 75 -11.90 -4.07 17.79
C ASN A 75 -12.92 -4.99 17.12
N LYS A 76 -14.12 -5.10 17.70
CA LYS A 76 -15.21 -5.94 17.18
C LYS A 76 -16.14 -5.21 16.22
N LEU A 77 -15.75 -4.02 15.72
CA LEU A 77 -16.56 -3.25 14.77
C LEU A 77 -16.84 -4.01 13.47
N VAL A 78 -15.90 -4.83 13.02
CA VAL A 78 -16.00 -5.62 11.79
C VAL A 78 -15.72 -7.08 12.13
N ALA A 79 -16.55 -8.00 11.64
CA ALA A 79 -16.30 -9.42 11.82
C ALA A 79 -15.01 -9.84 11.09
N ASN A 80 -14.24 -10.78 11.65
CA ASN A 80 -12.96 -11.20 11.07
C ASN A 80 -13.06 -11.58 9.57
N ALA A 81 -14.14 -12.26 9.17
CA ALA A 81 -14.38 -12.65 7.79
C ALA A 81 -14.64 -11.45 6.84
N GLN A 82 -15.04 -10.30 7.38
CA GLN A 82 -15.35 -9.09 6.61
C GLN A 82 -14.17 -8.11 6.53
N ILE A 83 -13.07 -8.38 7.25
CA ILE A 83 -11.87 -7.52 7.22
C ILE A 83 -11.37 -7.26 5.79
N PRO A 84 -11.23 -8.26 4.89
CA PRO A 84 -10.75 -8.00 3.52
C PRO A 84 -11.65 -7.03 2.73
N ILE A 85 -12.97 -7.12 2.93
CA ILE A 85 -13.94 -6.22 2.29
C ILE A 85 -13.78 -4.80 2.84
N ALA A 86 -13.64 -4.65 4.16
CA ALA A 86 -13.41 -3.35 4.79
C ALA A 86 -12.09 -2.72 4.33
N VAL A 87 -11.03 -3.52 4.18
CA VAL A 87 -9.75 -3.07 3.60
C VAL A 87 -9.93 -2.61 2.15
N GLY A 88 -10.70 -3.34 1.35
CA GLY A 88 -11.04 -2.94 -0.02
C GLY A 88 -11.73 -1.58 -0.06
N PHE A 89 -12.76 -1.37 0.77
CA PHE A 89 -13.43 -0.07 0.86
C PHE A 89 -12.50 1.06 1.32
N MET A 90 -11.60 0.78 2.26
CA MET A 90 -10.60 1.77 2.71
C MET A 90 -9.66 2.17 1.57
N ILE A 91 -9.12 1.21 0.82
CA ILE A 91 -8.26 1.49 -0.33
C ILE A 91 -9.02 2.29 -1.39
N THR A 92 -10.27 1.93 -1.68
CA THR A 92 -11.13 2.69 -2.61
C THR A 92 -11.38 4.12 -2.12
N ALA A 93 -11.68 4.32 -0.84
CA ALA A 93 -11.88 5.65 -0.27
C ALA A 93 -10.63 6.52 -0.40
N ILE A 94 -9.45 5.95 -0.12
CA ILE A 94 -8.16 6.62 -0.33
C ILE A 94 -7.97 6.96 -1.81
N GLY A 95 -8.27 6.04 -2.72
CA GLY A 95 -8.14 6.28 -4.16
C GLY A 95 -9.04 7.41 -4.66
N VAL A 96 -10.27 7.50 -4.17
CA VAL A 96 -11.19 8.59 -4.52
C VAL A 96 -10.75 9.93 -3.92
N ALA A 97 -10.25 9.93 -2.67
CA ALA A 97 -9.90 11.17 -1.97
C ALA A 97 -8.50 11.72 -2.31
N PHE A 98 -7.52 10.86 -2.58
CA PHE A 98 -6.10 11.21 -2.76
C PHE A 98 -5.56 10.83 -4.14
N GLY A 99 -6.36 10.22 -5.02
CA GLY A 99 -5.86 9.69 -6.28
C GLY A 99 -5.47 10.72 -7.33
N TYR A 100 -5.97 11.96 -7.24
CA TYR A 100 -5.70 12.97 -8.27
C TYR A 100 -4.23 13.33 -8.40
N ASN A 101 -3.52 13.53 -7.28
CA ASN A 101 -2.16 14.07 -7.30
C ASN A 101 -1.18 13.14 -8.00
N CYS A 102 -1.28 11.83 -7.74
CA CYS A 102 -0.35 10.85 -8.30
C CYS A 102 -0.85 9.40 -8.28
N GLY A 103 -2.16 9.16 -8.29
CA GLY A 103 -2.70 7.81 -8.43
C GLY A 103 -2.54 6.92 -7.20
N PHE A 104 -2.40 7.51 -6.00
CA PHE A 104 -2.44 6.84 -4.69
C PHE A 104 -1.64 5.51 -4.61
N PRO A 105 -0.35 5.45 -5.00
CA PRO A 105 0.37 4.18 -5.03
C PRO A 105 0.41 3.48 -3.67
N ILE A 106 0.62 4.23 -2.56
CA ILE A 106 0.53 3.80 -1.14
C ILE A 106 1.26 2.50 -0.77
N ASN A 107 2.09 1.98 -1.68
CA ASN A 107 2.74 0.68 -1.61
C ASN A 107 3.95 0.67 -2.56
N PRO A 108 5.18 0.55 -2.04
CA PRO A 108 6.40 0.56 -2.86
C PRO A 108 6.44 -0.57 -3.91
N ALA A 109 5.93 -1.75 -3.58
CA ALA A 109 5.92 -2.88 -4.50
C ALA A 109 4.93 -2.70 -5.65
N ARG A 110 3.80 -2.02 -5.39
CA ARG A 110 2.74 -1.74 -6.38
C ARG A 110 3.18 -0.75 -7.46
N ASP A 111 4.17 0.10 -7.17
CA ASP A 111 4.69 1.06 -8.12
C ASP A 111 6.01 0.60 -8.76
N PHE A 112 7.02 0.25 -7.95
CA PHE A 112 8.36 -0.03 -8.46
C PHE A 112 8.45 -1.31 -9.30
N GLY A 113 7.75 -2.38 -8.92
CA GLY A 113 7.76 -3.64 -9.66
C GLY A 113 7.24 -3.48 -11.10
N PRO A 114 6.01 -2.98 -11.29
CA PRO A 114 5.48 -2.67 -12.61
C PRO A 114 6.30 -1.63 -13.39
N ARG A 115 6.87 -0.62 -12.72
CA ARG A 115 7.76 0.37 -13.36
C ARG A 115 9.06 -0.24 -13.88
N LEU A 116 9.60 -1.25 -13.21
CA LEU A 116 10.74 -2.02 -13.72
C LEU A 116 10.32 -2.88 -14.93
N PHE A 117 9.11 -3.43 -14.90
CA PHE A 117 8.56 -4.18 -16.04
C PHE A 117 8.43 -3.30 -17.29
N THR A 118 7.98 -2.04 -17.16
CA THR A 118 7.84 -1.14 -18.32
C THR A 118 9.17 -0.85 -19.03
N LEU A 119 10.31 -0.87 -18.32
CA LEU A 119 11.63 -0.82 -18.98
C LEU A 119 11.87 -1.99 -19.92
N CYS A 120 11.42 -3.19 -19.53
CA CYS A 120 11.66 -4.42 -20.28
C CYS A 120 10.85 -4.49 -21.58
N VAL A 121 9.71 -3.79 -21.63
CA VAL A 121 8.79 -3.82 -22.79
C VAL A 121 8.82 -2.55 -23.64
N GLY A 122 9.85 -1.70 -23.46
CA GLY A 122 10.18 -0.65 -24.43
C GLY A 122 9.71 0.75 -24.10
N TYR A 123 9.20 1.02 -22.89
CA TYR A 123 8.88 2.40 -22.46
C TYR A 123 10.12 3.28 -22.21
N GLY A 124 11.31 2.68 -22.14
CA GLY A 124 12.58 3.39 -21.94
C GLY A 124 12.75 4.01 -20.56
N SER A 125 13.91 4.63 -20.32
CA SER A 125 14.28 5.18 -19.01
C SER A 125 13.43 6.36 -18.54
N GLU A 126 12.61 6.95 -19.42
CA GLU A 126 11.71 8.06 -19.09
C GLU A 126 10.78 7.70 -17.91
N VAL A 127 10.39 6.43 -17.75
CA VAL A 127 9.57 5.98 -16.62
C VAL A 127 10.21 6.25 -15.25
N PHE A 128 11.52 6.49 -15.19
CA PHE A 128 12.25 6.86 -13.96
C PHE A 128 12.60 8.36 -13.89
N SER A 129 12.67 9.09 -14.99
CA SER A 129 13.00 10.52 -14.98
C SER A 129 11.76 11.43 -15.00
N VAL A 130 10.60 10.91 -15.43
CA VAL A 130 9.34 11.66 -15.54
C VAL A 130 8.95 12.33 -14.22
N GLY A 131 8.46 13.57 -14.34
CA GLY A 131 8.00 14.37 -13.22
C GLY A 131 9.09 14.67 -12.19
N ASN A 132 10.30 15.03 -12.63
CA ASN A 132 11.47 15.30 -11.77
C ASN A 132 11.87 14.08 -10.90
N TYR A 133 12.04 12.93 -11.55
CA TYR A 133 12.40 11.68 -10.88
C TYR A 133 11.36 11.22 -9.84
N TYR A 134 10.06 11.32 -10.15
CA TYR A 134 8.98 10.98 -9.22
C TYR A 134 9.05 9.55 -8.63
N PHE A 135 9.68 8.59 -9.32
CA PHE A 135 9.69 7.17 -8.94
C PHE A 135 10.12 6.87 -7.48
N TRP A 136 10.93 7.73 -6.85
CA TRP A 136 11.37 7.51 -5.47
C TRP A 136 10.27 7.84 -4.45
N ILE A 137 9.32 8.72 -4.79
CA ILE A 137 8.25 9.14 -3.88
C ILE A 137 7.33 7.96 -3.50
N PRO A 138 6.81 7.15 -4.44
CA PRO A 138 6.02 5.96 -4.13
C PRO A 138 6.77 4.88 -3.34
N ILE A 139 8.09 5.00 -3.20
CA ILE A 139 8.90 4.09 -2.38
C ILE A 139 9.06 4.68 -0.97
N VAL A 140 9.57 5.91 -0.88
CA VAL A 140 9.95 6.53 0.39
C VAL A 140 8.74 7.06 1.14
N GLY A 141 7.81 7.73 0.46
CA GLY A 141 6.60 8.32 1.06
C GLY A 141 5.78 7.28 1.84
N PRO A 142 5.43 6.13 1.24
CA PRO A 142 4.69 5.08 1.95
C PRO A 142 5.44 4.48 3.14
N ILE A 143 6.77 4.41 3.13
CA ILE A 143 7.55 3.95 4.29
C ILE A 143 7.36 4.92 5.47
N PHE A 144 7.54 6.22 5.24
CA PHE A 144 7.30 7.24 6.28
C PHE A 144 5.84 7.26 6.74
N GLY A 145 4.90 7.22 5.80
CA GLY A 145 3.48 7.17 6.11
C GLY A 145 3.11 5.96 6.96
N GLY A 146 3.63 4.78 6.62
CA GLY A 146 3.37 3.56 7.40
C GLY A 146 3.92 3.64 8.82
N LEU A 147 5.16 4.11 8.99
CA LEU A 147 5.76 4.32 10.32
C LEU A 147 4.93 5.31 11.16
N ILE A 148 4.56 6.45 10.59
CA ILE A 148 3.76 7.48 11.27
C ILE A 148 2.37 6.93 11.63
N GLY A 149 1.67 6.32 10.67
CA GLY A 149 0.32 5.79 10.88
C GLY A 149 0.27 4.72 11.97
N THR A 150 1.19 3.75 11.92
CA THR A 150 1.30 2.72 12.95
C THR A 150 1.67 3.33 14.30
N TRP A 151 2.60 4.29 14.36
CA TRP A 151 2.97 4.96 15.61
C TRP A 151 1.80 5.70 16.25
N VAL A 152 1.05 6.47 15.45
CA VAL A 152 -0.17 7.17 15.91
C VAL A 152 -1.20 6.19 16.45
N TYR A 153 -1.46 5.07 15.76
CA TYR A 153 -2.41 4.07 16.22
C TYR A 153 -2.03 3.46 17.57
N HIS A 154 -0.75 3.10 17.75
CA HIS A 154 -0.26 2.52 19.01
C HIS A 154 -0.26 3.54 20.15
N GLY A 155 0.13 4.79 19.87
CA GLY A 155 0.07 5.89 20.84
C GLY A 155 -1.36 6.15 21.33
N TYR A 156 -2.31 6.24 20.40
CA TYR A 156 -3.74 6.38 20.72
C TYR A 156 -4.26 5.20 21.53
N SER A 157 -3.96 3.97 21.11
CA SER A 157 -4.41 2.76 21.80
C SER A 157 -3.89 2.69 23.24
N LYS A 158 -2.63 3.08 23.46
CA LYS A 158 -2.02 3.16 24.79
C LYS A 158 -2.69 4.21 25.67
N LEU A 159 -2.97 5.40 25.13
CA LEU A 159 -3.65 6.47 25.85
C LEU A 159 -5.06 6.06 26.30
N MET A 160 -5.80 5.39 25.43
CA MET A 160 -7.16 4.94 25.70
C MET A 160 -7.22 3.68 26.59
N LYS A 161 -6.09 3.24 27.15
CA LYS A 161 -5.96 1.96 27.89
C LYS A 161 -6.53 0.77 27.14
N VAL A 162 -6.55 0.84 25.80
CA VAL A 162 -6.75 -0.32 24.95
C VAL A 162 -5.45 -1.12 25.09
N HIS A 163 -5.34 -1.92 26.16
CA HIS A 163 -4.09 -2.56 26.59
C HIS A 163 -3.61 -3.62 25.60
N ILE A 164 -2.94 -3.22 24.53
CA ILE A 164 -2.29 -4.13 23.59
C ILE A 164 -1.21 -4.92 24.38
N GLY A 165 -1.54 -6.14 24.82
CA GLY A 165 -0.58 -7.09 25.41
C GLY A 165 -0.72 -7.44 26.91
N GLU A 166 -1.79 -7.07 27.62
CA GLU A 166 -2.02 -7.60 28.99
C GLU A 166 -2.68 -8.98 28.99
N ASP A 167 -3.73 -9.21 28.19
CA ASP A 167 -4.44 -10.50 28.15
C ASP A 167 -3.56 -11.65 27.67
N ASP A 168 -2.72 -11.47 26.64
CA ASP A 168 -1.88 -12.58 26.16
C ASP A 168 -0.87 -13.03 27.23
N ARG A 169 -0.43 -12.10 28.09
CA ARG A 169 0.42 -12.41 29.25
C ARG A 169 -0.38 -13.02 30.40
N GLU A 170 -1.61 -12.58 30.63
CA GLU A 170 -2.51 -13.21 31.61
C GLU A 170 -2.93 -14.61 31.18
N ILE A 171 -3.26 -14.83 29.91
CA ILE A 171 -3.60 -16.13 29.33
C ILE A 171 -2.38 -17.06 29.36
N ALA A 172 -1.19 -16.56 29.03
CA ALA A 172 0.05 -17.34 29.15
C ALA A 172 0.35 -17.69 30.62
N ARG A 173 0.15 -16.77 31.57
CA ARG A 173 0.28 -17.03 33.01
C ARG A 173 -0.77 -18.02 33.52
N ALA A 174 -2.01 -17.91 33.07
CA ALA A 174 -3.11 -18.81 33.44
C ALA A 174 -2.86 -20.22 32.90
N ARG A 175 -2.39 -20.35 31.66
CA ARG A 175 -1.97 -21.65 31.09
C ARG A 175 -0.81 -22.26 31.87
N TYR A 176 0.22 -21.46 32.18
CA TYR A 176 1.36 -21.92 32.99
C TYR A 176 0.94 -22.37 34.40
N GLN A 177 0.00 -21.67 35.04
CA GLN A 177 -0.55 -22.06 36.34
C GLN A 177 -1.31 -23.39 36.27
N VAL A 178 -2.11 -23.60 35.23
CA VAL A 178 -2.83 -24.87 35.00
C VAL A 178 -1.84 -26.02 34.77
N ASP A 179 -0.79 -25.80 33.98
CA ASP A 179 0.24 -26.81 33.73
C ASP A 179 0.99 -27.20 35.03
N LEU A 180 1.34 -26.21 35.86
CA LEU A 180 1.94 -26.45 37.17
C LEU A 180 1.03 -27.26 38.11
N GLN A 181 -0.28 -26.97 38.12
CA GLN A 181 -1.25 -27.73 38.92
C GLN A 181 -1.41 -29.18 38.44
N ASN A 182 -1.26 -29.45 37.15
CA ASN A 182 -1.32 -30.81 36.61
C ASN A 182 -0.06 -31.61 36.96
N ILE A 183 1.12 -30.99 36.96
CA ILE A 183 2.39 -31.63 37.34
C ILE A 183 2.42 -31.98 38.84
N THR A 184 1.86 -31.14 39.71
CA THR A 184 1.85 -31.37 41.17
C THR A 184 0.82 -32.40 41.66
N ARG A 185 -0.06 -32.87 40.77
CA ARG A 185 -1.07 -33.91 41.06
C ARG A 185 -0.66 -35.32 40.63
N MET A 186 0.54 -35.49 40.07
CA MET A 186 1.18 -36.78 39.79
C MET A 186 2.13 -37.15 40.93
#